data_AF-A0A6B2MEM9-F1
#
_entry.id   AF-A0A6B2MEM9-F1
#
_cell.length_a   1.000
_cell.length_b   1.000
_cell.length_c   1.000
_cell.angle_alpha   90.00
_cell.angle_beta   90.00
_cell.angle_gamma   90.00
#
_symmetry.space_group_name_H-M   'P 1'
#
loop_
_entity.id
_entity.type
_entity.pdbx_description
1 polymer ?
#
loop_
_entity_poly.entity_id
_entity_poly.type
_entity_poly.pdbx_seq_one_letter_code
_entity_poly.pdbx_strand_id
1 'polypeptide(L)'
;MTKAHDPIADLIIDGLGGTNVVAELCDCSASAVSQWRHDGVPKPRISFLRLARPDFDWAQVPSDYPRREPAAEIAERMQSSDDVQPPVGTQEGGTKDGGE
;
A
#
# COMPACT_ATOMS: atom_id res chain seq x y z
N MET A 1 -12.36 10.91 -9.28
CA MET A 1 -11.59 10.31 -10.39
C MET A 1 -11.55 8.81 -10.17
N THR A 2 -11.78 7.99 -11.21
CA THR A 2 -11.51 6.54 -11.11
C THR A 2 -10.01 6.29 -11.17
N LYS A 3 -9.49 5.45 -10.28
CA LYS A 3 -8.07 5.05 -10.29
C LYS A 3 -7.85 4.09 -11.47
N ALA A 4 -6.71 4.21 -12.15
CA ALA A 4 -6.32 3.23 -13.17
C ALA A 4 -6.17 1.83 -12.55
N HIS A 5 -6.22 0.79 -13.37
CA HIS A 5 -5.93 -0.57 -12.91
C HIS A 5 -4.42 -0.83 -12.94
N ASP A 6 -3.94 -1.67 -12.01
CA ASP A 6 -2.67 -2.38 -12.10
C ASP A 6 -2.86 -3.56 -13.07
N PRO A 7 -2.19 -3.55 -14.24
CA PRO A 7 -2.37 -4.59 -15.25
C PRO A 7 -1.88 -5.98 -14.79
N ILE A 8 -0.97 -6.05 -13.81
CA ILE A 8 -0.50 -7.32 -13.24
C ILE A 8 -1.52 -7.85 -12.22
N ALA A 9 -2.20 -6.96 -11.49
CA ALA A 9 -3.31 -7.37 -10.63
C ALA A 9 -4.48 -7.94 -11.45
N ASP A 10 -4.87 -7.27 -12.55
CA ASP A 10 -5.87 -7.78 -13.48
C ASP A 10 -5.46 -9.15 -14.04
N LEU A 11 -4.23 -9.27 -14.57
CA LEU A 11 -3.70 -10.52 -15.15
C LEU A 11 -3.76 -11.71 -14.18
N ILE A 12 -3.38 -11.48 -12.92
CA ILE A 12 -3.43 -12.51 -11.87
C ILE A 12 -4.87 -12.84 -11.50
N ILE A 13 -5.73 -11.83 -11.29
CA ILE A 13 -7.10 -12.09 -10.85
C ILE A 13 -7.90 -12.81 -11.94
N ASP A 14 -7.80 -12.38 -13.19
CA ASP A 14 -8.52 -13.00 -14.31
C ASP A 14 -7.95 -14.37 -14.66
N GLY A 15 -6.61 -14.53 -14.68
CA GLY A 15 -5.95 -15.81 -14.93
C GLY A 15 -6.20 -16.88 -13.85
N LEU A 16 -6.56 -16.47 -12.63
CA LEU A 16 -6.94 -17.38 -11.55
C LEU A 16 -8.44 -17.76 -11.54
N GLY A 17 -9.26 -17.16 -12.41
CA GLY A 17 -10.71 -17.43 -12.50
C GLY A 17 -11.61 -16.25 -12.12
N GLY A 18 -11.04 -15.05 -11.95
CA GLY A 18 -11.77 -13.82 -11.69
C GLY A 18 -11.99 -13.52 -10.19
N THR A 19 -12.59 -12.35 -9.95
CA THR A 19 -12.69 -11.71 -8.63
C THR A 19 -13.31 -12.62 -7.55
N ASN A 20 -14.39 -13.34 -7.86
CA ASN A 20 -15.07 -14.18 -6.87
C ASN A 20 -14.27 -15.44 -6.50
N VAL A 21 -13.62 -16.09 -7.49
CA VAL A 21 -12.79 -17.28 -7.26
C VAL A 21 -11.57 -16.92 -6.40
N VAL A 22 -10.93 -15.79 -6.69
CA VAL A 22 -9.80 -15.29 -5.88
C VAL A 22 -10.24 -14.86 -4.48
N ALA A 23 -11.46 -14.33 -4.33
CA ALA A 23 -12.03 -13.94 -3.03
C ALA A 23 -12.31 -15.16 -2.14
N GLU A 24 -12.94 -16.20 -2.69
CA GLU A 24 -13.17 -17.48 -2.01
C GLU A 24 -11.83 -18.16 -1.64
N LEU A 25 -10.91 -18.25 -2.59
CA LEU A 25 -9.58 -18.84 -2.38
C LEU A 25 -8.78 -18.11 -1.29
N CYS A 26 -8.95 -16.79 -1.17
CA CYS A 26 -8.29 -15.97 -0.16
C CYS A 26 -9.06 -15.81 1.16
N ASP A 27 -10.28 -16.35 1.29
CA ASP A 27 -11.20 -16.07 2.39
C ASP A 27 -11.31 -14.55 2.67
N CYS A 28 -11.76 -13.81 1.66
CA CYS A 28 -12.00 -12.36 1.75
C CYS A 28 -13.18 -11.92 0.88
N SER A 29 -13.56 -10.65 0.97
CA SER A 29 -14.67 -10.11 0.16
C SER A 29 -14.27 -9.87 -1.29
N ALA A 30 -15.20 -10.10 -2.22
CA ALA A 30 -15.03 -9.74 -3.63
C ALA A 30 -14.70 -8.25 -3.82
N SER A 31 -15.21 -7.38 -2.96
CA SER A 31 -14.88 -5.95 -2.93
C SER A 31 -13.39 -5.70 -2.62
N ALA A 32 -12.77 -6.48 -1.73
CA ALA A 32 -11.34 -6.36 -1.46
C ALA A 32 -10.51 -6.76 -2.69
N VAL A 33 -10.84 -7.88 -3.34
CA VAL A 33 -10.19 -8.32 -4.58
C VAL A 33 -10.39 -7.31 -5.72
N SER A 34 -11.56 -6.66 -5.79
CA SER A 34 -11.79 -5.58 -6.75
C SER A 34 -10.93 -4.35 -6.49
N GLN A 35 -10.58 -4.03 -5.23
CA GLN A 35 -9.64 -2.94 -4.94
C GLN A 35 -8.20 -3.32 -5.26
N TRP A 36 -7.81 -4.60 -5.16
CA TRP A 36 -6.48 -5.06 -5.58
C TRP A 36 -6.20 -4.78 -7.07
N ARG A 37 -7.24 -4.74 -7.92
CA ARG A 37 -7.09 -4.30 -9.32
C ARG A 37 -6.62 -2.85 -9.45
N HIS A 38 -6.78 -2.00 -8.45
CA HIS A 38 -6.30 -0.61 -8.45
C HIS A 38 -5.07 -0.38 -7.55
N ASP A 39 -4.95 -1.14 -6.47
CA ASP A 39 -3.91 -0.97 -5.45
C ASP A 39 -2.74 -1.97 -5.56
N GLY A 40 -2.85 -2.93 -6.47
CA GLY A 40 -1.98 -4.11 -6.54
C GLY A 40 -2.47 -5.22 -5.60
N VAL A 41 -2.12 -6.46 -5.93
CA VAL A 41 -2.43 -7.62 -5.06
C VAL A 41 -1.45 -7.64 -3.88
N PRO A 42 -1.92 -7.67 -2.61
CA PRO A 42 -1.04 -7.61 -1.45
C PRO A 42 0.02 -8.72 -1.45
N LYS A 43 1.27 -8.36 -1.12
CA LYS A 43 2.41 -9.31 -1.13
C LYS A 43 2.16 -10.64 -0.39
N PRO A 44 1.54 -10.67 0.81
CA PRO A 44 1.22 -11.94 1.48
C PRO A 44 0.24 -12.82 0.68
N ARG A 45 -0.72 -12.19 -0.04
CA ARG A 45 -1.66 -12.89 -0.91
C ARG A 45 -0.95 -13.47 -2.14
N ILE A 46 0.03 -12.77 -2.73
CA ILE A 46 0.84 -13.35 -3.82
C ILE A 46 1.64 -14.57 -3.37
N SER A 47 2.27 -14.54 -2.19
CA SER A 47 2.95 -15.74 -1.66
C SER A 47 2.00 -16.92 -1.47
N PHE A 48 0.79 -16.68 -0.97
CA PHE A 48 -0.25 -17.70 -0.82
C PHE A 48 -0.77 -18.22 -2.16
N LEU A 49 -1.12 -17.35 -3.11
CA LEU A 49 -1.64 -17.74 -4.42
C LEU A 49 -0.62 -18.56 -5.22
N ARG A 50 0.68 -18.26 -5.12
CA ARG A 50 1.77 -19.06 -5.72
C ARG A 50 1.80 -20.50 -5.20
N LEU A 51 1.45 -20.73 -3.94
CA LEU A 51 1.38 -22.07 -3.34
C LEU A 51 0.04 -22.76 -3.64
N ALA A 52 -1.07 -22.02 -3.63
CA ALA A 52 -2.40 -22.56 -3.81
C ALA A 52 -2.75 -22.87 -5.29
N ARG A 53 -2.15 -22.13 -6.23
CA ARG A 53 -2.41 -22.23 -7.67
C ARG A 53 -1.10 -22.31 -8.48
N PRO A 54 -0.37 -23.44 -8.38
CA PRO A 54 0.85 -23.69 -9.16
C PRO A 54 0.55 -23.96 -10.65
N ASP A 55 -0.72 -24.15 -11.01
CA ASP A 55 -1.24 -24.33 -12.37
C ASP A 55 -1.34 -23.01 -13.16
N PHE A 56 -1.33 -21.87 -12.48
CA PHE A 56 -1.26 -20.57 -13.13
C PHE A 56 0.16 -20.32 -13.66
N ASP A 57 0.28 -19.78 -14.88
CA ASP A 57 1.58 -19.46 -15.47
C ASP A 57 2.22 -18.24 -14.77
N TRP A 58 2.96 -18.51 -13.70
CA TRP A 58 3.67 -17.48 -12.94
C TRP A 58 4.85 -16.85 -13.70
N ALA A 59 5.26 -17.37 -14.87
CA ALA A 59 6.36 -16.78 -15.65
C ALA A 59 6.00 -15.42 -16.27
N GLN A 60 4.70 -15.16 -16.48
CA GLN A 60 4.20 -13.86 -16.94
C GLN A 60 4.15 -12.78 -15.83
N VAL A 61 4.26 -13.19 -14.56
CA VAL A 61 4.23 -12.27 -13.41
C VAL A 61 5.66 -11.87 -13.04
N PRO A 62 6.00 -10.57 -12.98
CA PRO A 62 7.32 -10.11 -12.54
C PRO A 62 7.71 -10.70 -11.18
N SER A 63 8.95 -11.17 -11.06
CA SER A 63 9.43 -11.86 -9.85
C SER A 63 9.42 -10.95 -8.62
N ASP A 64 9.55 -9.64 -8.83
CA ASP A 64 9.47 -8.57 -7.85
C ASP A 64 8.04 -8.11 -7.50
N TYR A 65 7.00 -8.69 -8.13
CA TYR A 65 5.60 -8.30 -7.90
C TYR A 65 5.03 -8.76 -6.52
N PRO A 66 4.23 -7.93 -5.82
CA PRO A 66 3.99 -6.52 -6.11
C PRO A 66 5.26 -5.71 -5.93
N ARG A 67 5.61 -4.91 -6.94
CA ARG A 67 6.81 -4.09 -6.88
C ARG A 67 6.68 -3.19 -5.65
N ARG A 68 7.74 -3.11 -4.84
CA ARG A 68 7.94 -1.93 -3.98
C ARG A 68 8.08 -0.75 -4.95
N GLU A 69 7.14 0.20 -5.05
CA GLU A 69 6.01 0.55 -4.18
C GLU A 69 4.68 0.45 -4.92
N PRO A 70 3.65 -0.18 -4.32
CA PRO A 70 2.75 0.59 -3.47
C PRO A 70 2.31 -0.16 -2.18
N ALA A 71 1.60 0.46 -1.23
CA ALA A 71 1.06 1.83 -1.20
C ALA A 71 1.50 2.66 0.03
N ALA A 72 2.36 2.11 0.88
CA ALA A 72 2.81 2.74 2.12
C ALA A 72 3.48 4.11 1.89
N GLU A 73 4.22 4.26 0.78
CA GLU A 73 4.86 5.53 0.40
C GLU A 73 3.85 6.69 0.14
N ILE A 74 2.57 6.37 -0.14
CA ILE A 74 1.49 7.38 -0.23
C ILE A 74 1.02 7.79 1.17
N ALA A 75 0.95 6.84 2.11
CA ALA A 75 0.58 7.12 3.50
C ALA A 75 1.65 7.97 4.21
N GLU A 76 2.94 7.65 4.03
CA GLU A 76 4.06 8.48 4.52
C GLU A 76 4.01 9.90 3.94
N ARG A 77 3.61 10.06 2.68
CA ARG A 77 3.45 11.39 2.06
C ARG A 77 2.20 12.16 2.56
N MET A 78 1.11 11.46 2.89
CA MET A 78 -0.06 12.04 3.56
C MET A 78 0.20 12.37 5.04
N GLN A 79 1.25 11.81 5.64
CA GLN A 79 1.72 12.14 6.99
C GLN A 79 2.75 13.28 7.01
N SER A 80 3.03 13.91 5.85
CA SER A 80 4.15 14.85 5.68
C SER A 80 3.77 16.33 5.45
N SER A 81 2.49 16.72 5.40
CA SER A 81 2.12 18.13 5.13
C SER A 81 1.03 18.66 6.07
N ASP A 82 1.40 19.72 6.81
CA ASP A 82 0.53 20.76 7.40
C ASP A 82 -0.48 20.36 8.48
N ASP A 83 0.01 20.11 9.69
CA ASP A 83 -0.42 20.87 10.90
C ASP A 83 0.63 20.80 12.03
N VAL A 84 1.80 21.42 11.81
CA VAL A 84 2.71 21.77 12.92
C VAL A 84 2.26 23.10 13.49
N GLN A 85 1.75 23.08 14.73
CA GLN A 85 1.31 24.30 15.41
C GLN A 85 2.46 25.34 15.51
N PRO A 86 2.22 26.61 15.14
CA PRO A 86 3.18 27.69 15.40
C PRO A 86 3.03 28.22 16.84
N PRO A 87 4.04 28.94 17.37
CA PRO A 87 5.41 28.48 17.58
C PRO A 87 5.73 28.41 19.09
N VAL A 88 6.59 27.50 19.53
CA VAL A 88 7.13 27.55 20.90
C VAL A 88 8.20 28.65 21.00
N GLY A 89 7.78 29.82 21.47
CA GLY A 89 8.67 30.94 21.77
C GLY A 89 9.47 30.70 23.05
N THR A 90 10.52 29.88 22.99
CA THR A 90 11.55 29.85 24.03
C THR A 90 12.67 30.81 23.63
N GLN A 91 12.82 31.92 24.37
CA GLN A 91 14.08 32.65 24.39
C GLN A 91 14.74 32.45 25.76
N GLU A 92 15.95 31.89 25.75
CA GLU A 92 16.75 31.67 26.95
C GLU A 92 17.52 32.93 27.40
N GLY A 93 17.80 33.00 28.70
CA GLY A 93 19.06 33.50 29.27
C GLY A 93 19.49 34.97 29.04
N GLY A 94 19.56 35.76 30.12
CA GLY A 94 20.15 37.10 30.07
C GLY A 94 20.43 37.71 31.46
N THR A 95 21.61 37.45 32.01
CA THR A 95 22.10 37.90 33.34
C THR A 95 22.41 39.41 33.41
N LYS A 96 22.10 40.07 34.54
CA LYS A 96 22.89 41.12 35.28
C LYS A 96 21.99 41.96 36.23
N ASP A 97 22.22 41.99 37.55
CA ASP A 97 23.21 42.76 38.36
C ASP A 97 22.70 44.15 38.83
N GLY A 98 22.80 44.41 40.14
CA GLY A 98 23.05 45.76 40.70
C GLY A 98 21.92 46.50 41.46
N GLY A 99 22.17 46.76 42.77
CA GLY A 99 21.62 47.88 43.57
C GLY A 99 20.16 47.76 44.05
N GLU A 100 19.79 48.25 45.24
CA GLU A 100 20.52 48.95 46.32
C GLU A 100 19.87 48.62 47.68
#